data_AF-A0A926X6Q1-F1
#
_entry.id   AF-A0A926X6Q1-F1
#
_cell.length_a   1.000
_cell.length_b   1.000
_cell.length_c   1.000
_cell.angle_alpha   90.00
_cell.angle_beta   90.00
_cell.angle_gamma   90.00
#
_symmetry.space_group_name_H-M   'P 1'
#
loop_
_entity.id
_entity.type
_entity.pdbx_description
1 polymer ?
#
loop_
_entity_poly.entity_id
_entity_poly.type
_entity_poly.pdbx_seq_one_letter_code
_entity_poly.pdbx_strand_id
1 'polypeptide(L)'
;MKNRLKELRQLRQWSQSDLARALGVSRQAVNGFESGKFDPSLDMAFKIASLFQVAIEDVFIFEAKNSMQTLLERVKNFFGFEFGFERFTEQAIHAITFARNEALRLQQSTQGTPPQEPQVEPEHLLAGLLADPTTTSAQLLQAHGATLRVTTDEHSFEPGENLKLSSQSKFVLELALQVVRLQGKKSIGTEHLLWGLMRLTDTNKTFQTDLFQRYGIHLEALNHQLIEII
;
A
#
# COMPACT_ATOMS: atom_id res chain seq x y z
N MET A 1 14.44 -8.98 -18.64
CA MET A 1 14.60 -7.51 -18.53
C MET A 1 14.37 -6.81 -19.87
N LYS A 2 13.71 -5.63 -19.91
CA LYS A 2 13.63 -4.82 -21.15
C LYS A 2 15.03 -4.28 -21.48
N ASN A 3 15.41 -4.28 -22.76
CA ASN A 3 16.72 -3.81 -23.19
C ASN A 3 16.66 -3.18 -24.59
N ARG A 4 17.63 -2.32 -24.89
CA ARG A 4 17.82 -1.66 -26.19
C ARG A 4 18.95 -2.26 -27.00
N LEU A 5 19.36 -3.49 -26.69
CA LEU A 5 20.55 -4.11 -27.29
C LEU A 5 20.43 -4.25 -28.81
N LYS A 6 19.23 -4.60 -29.29
CA LYS A 6 18.93 -4.70 -30.72
C LYS A 6 19.07 -3.35 -31.42
N GLU A 7 18.58 -2.28 -30.79
CA GLU A 7 18.65 -0.91 -31.32
C GLU A 7 20.09 -0.42 -31.40
N LEU A 8 20.85 -0.57 -30.31
CA LEU A 8 22.27 -0.22 -30.25
C LEU A 8 23.10 -0.98 -31.30
N ARG A 9 22.79 -2.26 -31.50
CA ARG A 9 23.41 -3.07 -32.56
C ARG A 9 23.07 -2.54 -33.95
N GLN A 10 21.81 -2.20 -34.21
CA GLN A 10 21.36 -1.70 -35.50
C GLN A 10 21.93 -0.30 -35.82
N LEU A 11 22.11 0.56 -34.82
CA LEU A 11 22.79 1.86 -34.98
C LEU A 11 24.24 1.71 -35.45
N ARG A 12 24.90 0.62 -35.08
CA ARG A 12 26.25 0.26 -35.59
C ARG A 12 26.23 -0.59 -36.86
N GLN A 13 25.05 -0.81 -37.46
CA GLN A 13 24.84 -1.69 -38.62
C GLN A 13 25.36 -3.12 -38.43
N TRP A 14 25.38 -3.61 -37.18
CA TRP A 14 25.90 -4.94 -36.87
C TRP A 14 24.82 -6.01 -37.01
N SER A 15 25.18 -7.22 -37.44
CA SER A 15 24.34 -8.41 -37.31
C SER A 15 24.44 -9.01 -35.90
N GLN A 16 23.50 -9.87 -35.50
CA GLN A 16 23.59 -10.59 -34.21
C GLN A 16 24.90 -11.38 -34.10
N SER A 17 25.41 -11.89 -35.23
CA SER A 17 26.69 -12.60 -35.28
C SER A 17 27.89 -11.68 -35.04
N ASP A 18 27.82 -10.42 -35.48
CA ASP A 18 28.89 -9.44 -35.26
C ASP A 18 28.95 -9.00 -33.80
N LEU A 19 27.79 -8.76 -33.19
CA LEU A 19 27.70 -8.48 -31.75
C LEU A 19 28.17 -9.68 -30.92
N ALA A 20 27.82 -10.90 -31.33
CA ALA A 20 28.26 -12.13 -30.66
C ALA A 20 29.79 -12.27 -30.69
N ARG A 21 30.40 -11.99 -31.85
CA ARG A 21 31.85 -11.98 -32.02
C ARG A 21 32.52 -10.92 -31.13
N ALA A 22 31.96 -9.70 -31.08
CA ALA A 22 32.50 -8.63 -30.26
C ALA A 22 32.41 -8.91 -28.74
N LEU A 23 31.35 -9.60 -28.31
CA LEU A 23 31.15 -9.98 -26.91
C LEU A 23 31.85 -11.29 -26.51
N GLY A 24 32.29 -12.09 -27.48
CA GLY A 24 32.87 -13.42 -27.24
C GLY A 24 31.83 -14.44 -26.79
N VAL A 25 30.61 -14.36 -27.30
CA VAL A 25 29.49 -15.26 -26.98
C VAL A 25 28.90 -15.88 -28.25
N SER A 26 28.00 -16.85 -28.12
CA SER A 26 27.31 -17.43 -29.27
C SER A 26 26.25 -16.48 -29.83
N ARG A 27 25.93 -16.59 -31.13
CA ARG A 27 24.80 -15.86 -31.74
C ARG A 27 23.49 -16.13 -31.00
N GLN A 28 23.29 -17.36 -30.52
CA GLN A 28 22.12 -17.74 -29.74
C GLN A 28 22.04 -16.97 -28.41
N ALA A 29 23.17 -16.71 -27.77
CA ALA A 29 23.23 -15.88 -26.57
C ALA A 29 22.78 -14.45 -26.83
N VAL A 30 23.28 -13.83 -27.90
CA VAL A 30 22.83 -12.49 -28.32
C VAL A 30 21.33 -12.47 -28.62
N ASN A 31 20.81 -13.47 -29.32
CA ASN A 31 19.37 -13.59 -29.55
C ASN A 31 18.59 -13.74 -28.22
N GLY A 32 19.13 -14.51 -27.28
CA GLY A 32 18.56 -14.66 -25.94
C GLY A 32 18.49 -13.34 -25.18
N PHE A 33 19.56 -12.54 -25.23
CA PHE A 33 19.61 -11.21 -24.63
C PHE A 33 18.63 -10.24 -25.30
N GLU A 34 18.65 -10.15 -26.64
CA GLU A 34 17.78 -9.23 -27.40
C GLU A 34 16.29 -9.55 -27.24
N SER A 35 15.93 -10.83 -27.17
CA SER A 35 14.54 -11.27 -26.98
C SER A 35 14.10 -11.28 -25.51
N GLY A 36 15.04 -11.10 -24.57
CA GLY A 36 14.76 -11.20 -23.14
C GLY A 36 14.46 -12.63 -22.66
N LYS A 37 14.85 -13.66 -23.44
CA LYS A 37 14.66 -15.07 -23.08
C LYS A 37 15.42 -15.44 -21.80
N PHE A 38 16.57 -14.82 -21.58
CA PHE A 38 17.31 -14.86 -20.32
C PHE A 38 18.14 -13.58 -20.19
N ASP A 39 18.39 -13.19 -18.95
CA ASP A 39 19.16 -11.99 -18.65
C ASP A 39 20.68 -12.31 -18.69
N PRO A 40 21.50 -11.39 -19.21
CA PRO A 40 22.95 -11.52 -19.10
C PRO A 40 23.39 -11.48 -17.63
N SER A 41 24.52 -12.11 -17.30
CA SER A 41 25.15 -11.89 -16.00
C SER A 41 25.54 -10.43 -15.83
N LEU A 42 25.72 -9.98 -14.58
CA LEU A 42 26.12 -8.60 -14.28
C LEU A 42 27.40 -8.20 -15.05
N ASP A 43 28.41 -9.07 -15.03
CA ASP A 43 29.66 -8.86 -15.79
C ASP A 43 29.42 -8.71 -17.29
N MET A 44 28.53 -9.54 -17.86
CA MET A 44 28.18 -9.46 -19.27
C MET A 44 27.41 -8.16 -19.57
N ALA A 45 26.54 -7.72 -18.67
CA ALA A 45 25.81 -6.46 -18.81
C ALA A 45 26.76 -5.25 -18.83
N PHE A 46 27.74 -5.20 -17.93
CA PHE A 46 28.80 -4.16 -17.96
C PHE A 46 29.67 -4.24 -19.20
N LYS A 47 30.00 -5.46 -19.67
CA LYS A 47 30.74 -5.66 -20.91
C LYS A 47 29.99 -5.12 -22.13
N ILE A 48 28.68 -5.34 -22.18
CA ILE A 48 27.80 -4.81 -23.23
C ILE A 48 27.75 -3.29 -23.18
N ALA A 49 27.54 -2.69 -22.01
CA ALA A 49 27.52 -1.23 -21.83
C ALA A 49 28.86 -0.59 -22.29
N SER A 50 29.97 -1.19 -21.88
CA SER A 50 31.32 -0.76 -22.27
C SER A 50 31.56 -0.88 -23.79
N LEU A 51 31.06 -1.94 -24.42
CA LEU A 51 31.20 -2.15 -25.88
C LEU A 51 30.50 -1.04 -26.67
N PHE A 52 29.34 -0.59 -26.20
CA PHE A 52 28.56 0.47 -26.84
C PHE A 52 28.96 1.88 -26.37
N GLN A 53 29.79 2.00 -25.34
CA GLN A 53 30.21 3.26 -24.72
C GLN A 53 29.03 4.10 -24.19
N VAL A 54 28.08 3.42 -23.55
CA VAL A 54 26.88 4.04 -22.94
C VAL A 54 26.75 3.57 -21.49
N ALA A 55 25.91 4.23 -20.71
CA ALA A 55 25.63 3.78 -19.35
C ALA A 55 24.90 2.42 -19.36
N ILE A 56 25.01 1.64 -18.29
CA ILE A 56 24.35 0.32 -18.24
C ILE A 56 22.82 0.45 -18.30
N GLU A 57 22.30 1.55 -17.77
CA GLU A 57 20.89 1.96 -17.77
C GLU A 57 20.39 2.32 -19.18
N ASP A 58 21.28 2.75 -20.08
CA ASP A 58 20.93 3.04 -21.49
C ASP A 58 20.77 1.76 -22.31
N VAL A 59 21.48 0.68 -21.92
CA VAL A 59 21.38 -0.64 -22.56
C VAL A 59 20.23 -1.43 -21.98
N PHE A 60 20.16 -1.50 -20.65
CA PHE A 60 19.24 -2.34 -19.92
C PHE A 60 18.27 -1.45 -19.18
N ILE A 61 17.04 -1.44 -19.69
CA ILE A 61 15.95 -0.71 -19.07
C ILE A 61 15.53 -1.56 -17.87
N PHE A 62 16.15 -1.26 -16.73
CA PHE A 62 15.57 -1.60 -15.46
C PHE A 62 14.32 -0.74 -15.33
N GLU A 63 13.20 -1.27 -15.81
CA GLU A 63 11.94 -1.02 -15.13
C GLU A 63 12.15 -1.60 -13.74
N ALA A 64 12.74 -0.80 -12.84
CA ALA A 64 12.24 -0.79 -11.48
C ALA A 64 10.74 -0.81 -11.71
N LYS A 65 10.03 -1.87 -11.29
CA LYS A 65 8.56 -1.83 -11.29
C LYS A 65 8.26 -0.47 -10.68
N ASN A 66 7.84 0.48 -11.53
CA ASN A 66 8.15 1.88 -11.29
C ASN A 66 7.60 2.14 -9.90
N SER A 67 8.43 2.55 -8.95
CA SER A 67 8.03 2.59 -7.55
C SER A 67 6.71 3.34 -7.42
N MET A 68 6.52 4.37 -8.26
CA MET A 68 5.27 5.10 -8.41
C MET A 68 4.13 4.35 -9.12
N GLN A 69 4.34 3.56 -10.18
CA GLN A 69 3.26 2.78 -10.82
C GLN A 69 2.89 1.52 -10.04
N THR A 70 3.84 0.91 -9.33
CA THR A 70 3.61 -0.18 -8.38
C THR A 70 3.06 0.34 -7.07
N LEU A 71 3.47 1.54 -6.62
CA LEU A 71 2.79 2.25 -5.54
C LEU A 71 1.39 2.58 -6.00
N LEU A 72 1.16 3.19 -7.17
CA LEU A 72 -0.17 3.53 -7.68
C LEU A 72 -1.03 2.30 -7.94
N GLU A 73 -0.48 1.19 -8.41
CA GLU A 73 -1.17 -0.11 -8.52
C GLU A 73 -1.43 -0.71 -7.15
N ARG A 74 -0.46 -0.68 -6.22
CA ARG A 74 -0.70 -1.05 -4.82
C ARG A 74 -1.75 -0.15 -4.22
N VAL A 75 -1.75 1.14 -4.48
CA VAL A 75 -2.70 2.14 -3.98
C VAL A 75 -4.10 1.85 -4.52
N LYS A 76 -4.21 1.69 -5.84
CA LYS A 76 -5.46 1.37 -6.55
C LYS A 76 -6.00 0.02 -6.10
N ASN A 77 -5.16 -1.01 -5.99
CA ASN A 77 -5.56 -2.35 -5.56
C ASN A 77 -5.81 -2.42 -4.05
N PHE A 78 -5.18 -1.56 -3.25
CA PHE A 78 -5.34 -1.51 -1.79
C PHE A 78 -6.66 -0.86 -1.41
N PHE A 79 -7.12 0.18 -2.10
CA PHE A 79 -8.38 0.83 -1.74
C PHE A 79 -9.54 0.65 -2.73
N GLY A 80 -9.27 0.25 -3.97
CA GLY A 80 -10.30 0.18 -5.02
C GLY A 80 -10.80 1.56 -5.49
N PHE A 81 -10.00 2.62 -5.31
CA PHE A 81 -10.29 4.00 -5.72
C PHE A 81 -9.06 4.67 -6.37
N GLU A 82 -9.29 5.73 -7.15
CA GLU A 82 -8.29 6.48 -7.93
C GLU A 82 -7.34 7.41 -7.13
N PHE A 83 -7.30 7.38 -5.78
CA PHE A 83 -6.51 8.33 -5.00
C PHE A 83 -5.23 7.75 -4.38
N GLY A 84 -4.08 8.40 -4.65
CA GLY A 84 -2.72 8.10 -4.17
C GLY A 84 -2.53 8.11 -2.63
N PHE A 85 -1.69 7.21 -2.10
CA PHE A 85 -1.25 7.15 -0.69
C PHE A 85 -0.41 8.35 -0.23
N GLU A 86 0.05 9.18 -1.17
CA GLU A 86 0.77 10.44 -0.90
C GLU A 86 -0.06 11.44 -0.06
N ARG A 87 -1.33 11.11 0.18
CA ARG A 87 -2.28 11.85 1.02
C ARG A 87 -2.45 11.24 2.40
N PHE A 88 -1.70 10.23 2.84
CA PHE A 88 -1.77 9.72 4.22
C PHE A 88 -0.47 9.98 4.96
N THR A 89 -0.57 10.18 6.27
CA THR A 89 0.62 10.15 7.15
C THR A 89 1.11 8.71 7.32
N GLU A 90 2.39 8.52 7.65
CA GLU A 90 2.96 7.19 7.97
C GLU A 90 2.14 6.47 9.06
N GLN A 91 1.73 7.18 10.11
CA GLN A 91 0.90 6.64 11.18
C GLN A 91 -0.48 6.17 10.69
N ALA A 92 -1.10 6.92 9.78
CA ALA A 92 -2.37 6.52 9.18
C ALA A 92 -2.21 5.30 8.27
N ILE A 93 -1.09 5.18 7.55
CA ILE A 93 -0.75 4.00 6.76
C ILE A 93 -0.59 2.78 7.68
N HIS A 94 0.17 2.90 8.77
CA HIS A 94 0.35 1.83 9.76
C HIS A 94 -0.98 1.36 10.36
N ALA A 95 -1.88 2.29 10.73
CA ALA A 95 -3.19 1.94 11.24
C ALA A 95 -4.00 1.11 10.23
N ILE A 96 -4.00 1.49 8.95
CA ILE A 96 -4.72 0.74 7.90
C ILE A 96 -4.05 -0.61 7.61
N THR A 97 -2.72 -0.68 7.63
CA THR A 97 -1.97 -1.93 7.48
C THR A 97 -2.31 -2.89 8.61
N PHE A 98 -2.31 -2.41 9.86
CA PHE A 98 -2.73 -3.19 11.01
C PHE A 98 -4.16 -3.71 10.85
N ALA A 99 -5.10 -2.85 10.44
CA ALA A 99 -6.50 -3.25 10.21
C ALA A 99 -6.62 -4.42 9.22
N ARG A 100 -5.77 -4.47 8.19
CA ARG A 100 -5.76 -5.57 7.23
C ARG A 100 -5.22 -6.85 7.82
N ASN A 101 -4.07 -6.74 8.48
CA ASN A 101 -3.43 -7.89 9.11
C ASN A 101 -4.36 -8.51 10.15
N GLU A 102 -5.07 -7.67 10.90
CA GLU A 102 -6.08 -8.10 11.87
C GLU A 102 -7.28 -8.78 11.21
N ALA A 103 -7.83 -8.24 10.12
CA ALA A 103 -8.92 -8.85 9.37
C ALA A 103 -8.55 -10.24 8.82
N LEU A 104 -7.33 -10.39 8.30
CA LEU A 104 -6.81 -11.67 7.83
C LEU A 104 -6.65 -12.67 8.99
N ARG A 105 -6.06 -12.22 10.10
CA ARG A 105 -5.79 -13.04 11.28
C ARG A 105 -7.07 -13.62 11.87
N LEU A 106 -8.11 -12.79 12.03
CA LEU A 106 -9.40 -13.23 12.56
C LEU A 106 -10.04 -14.27 11.64
N GLN A 107 -9.97 -14.09 10.32
CA GLN A 107 -10.50 -15.07 9.37
C GLN A 107 -9.78 -16.44 9.49
N GLN A 108 -8.46 -16.44 9.59
CA GLN A 108 -7.66 -17.67 9.74
C GLN A 108 -7.94 -18.39 11.08
N SER A 109 -8.37 -17.66 12.10
CA SER A 109 -8.70 -18.22 13.42
C SER A 109 -10.07 -18.93 13.46
N THR A 110 -10.97 -18.61 12.53
CA THR A 110 -12.28 -19.28 12.40
C THR A 110 -12.13 -20.65 11.73
N GLN A 111 -12.42 -21.74 12.46
CA GLN A 111 -12.49 -23.08 11.86
C GLN A 111 -13.75 -23.22 10.99
N GLY A 112 -13.58 -23.30 9.67
CA GLY A 112 -14.65 -23.56 8.71
C GLY A 112 -14.40 -22.91 7.35
N THR A 113 -15.20 -23.26 6.33
CA THR A 113 -15.17 -22.59 5.03
C THR A 113 -15.63 -21.14 5.21
N PRO A 114 -14.79 -20.12 4.93
CA PRO A 114 -15.23 -18.74 5.08
C PRO A 114 -16.35 -18.48 4.06
N PRO A 115 -17.50 -17.94 4.48
CA PRO A 115 -18.63 -17.76 3.58
C PRO A 115 -18.39 -16.67 2.51
N GLN A 116 -17.39 -15.80 2.68
CA GLN A 116 -17.05 -14.67 1.79
C GLN A 116 -15.55 -14.37 1.80
N GLU A 117 -15.03 -13.72 0.74
CA GLU A 117 -13.66 -13.17 0.71
C GLU A 117 -13.46 -12.21 1.90
N PRO A 118 -12.31 -12.27 2.59
CA PRO A 118 -12.03 -11.39 3.72
C PRO A 118 -12.02 -9.93 3.30
N GLN A 119 -12.69 -9.10 4.09
CA GLN A 119 -12.73 -7.66 3.90
C GLN A 119 -12.34 -6.94 5.17
N VAL A 120 -11.71 -5.78 5.00
CA VAL A 120 -11.44 -4.89 6.13
C VAL A 120 -12.73 -4.18 6.49
N GLU A 121 -13.35 -4.63 7.57
CA GLU A 121 -14.52 -3.98 8.19
C GLU A 121 -14.12 -2.83 9.13
N PRO A 122 -15.06 -1.93 9.46
CA PRO A 122 -14.80 -0.79 10.34
C PRO A 122 -14.23 -1.15 11.72
N GLU A 123 -14.57 -2.31 12.30
CA GLU A 123 -13.97 -2.75 13.56
C GLU A 123 -12.46 -2.95 13.46
N HIS A 124 -11.97 -3.39 12.30
CA HIS A 124 -10.55 -3.55 12.07
C HIS A 124 -9.86 -2.19 11.92
N LEU A 125 -10.53 -1.21 11.29
CA LEU A 125 -10.04 0.17 11.25
C LEU A 125 -9.94 0.75 12.67
N LEU A 126 -10.94 0.53 13.51
CA LEU A 126 -10.90 0.95 14.92
C LEU A 126 -9.74 0.30 15.68
N ALA A 127 -9.52 -1.00 15.50
CA ALA A 127 -8.38 -1.70 16.08
C ALA A 127 -7.04 -1.12 15.60
N GLY A 128 -6.93 -0.83 14.29
CA GLY A 128 -5.75 -0.17 13.71
C GLY A 128 -5.47 1.22 14.29
N LEU A 129 -6.52 2.01 14.54
CA LEU A 129 -6.40 3.34 15.16
C LEU A 129 -6.01 3.29 16.65
N LEU A 130 -6.14 2.12 17.28
CA LEU A 130 -5.73 1.86 18.67
C LEU A 130 -4.38 1.13 18.78
N ALA A 131 -3.88 0.57 17.68
CA ALA A 131 -2.68 -0.27 17.67
C ALA A 131 -1.40 0.49 18.04
N ASP A 132 -1.28 1.75 17.61
CA ASP A 132 -0.16 2.62 17.98
C ASP A 132 -0.61 3.68 19.01
N PRO A 133 -0.28 3.51 20.30
CA PRO A 133 -0.70 4.42 21.37
C PRO A 133 -0.08 5.82 21.28
N THR A 134 0.91 6.03 20.41
CA THR A 134 1.55 7.34 20.22
C THR A 134 0.74 8.26 19.31
N THR A 135 -0.25 7.71 18.59
CA THR A 135 -1.04 8.45 17.61
C THR A 135 -2.18 9.25 18.27
N THR A 136 -2.58 10.36 17.62
CA THR A 136 -3.67 11.22 18.11
C THR A 136 -4.99 10.45 18.25
N SER A 137 -5.34 9.59 17.29
CA SER A 137 -6.53 8.74 17.40
C SER A 137 -6.50 7.82 18.62
N ALA A 138 -5.37 7.14 18.87
CA ALA A 138 -5.26 6.20 19.97
C ALA A 138 -5.36 6.92 21.32
N GLN A 139 -4.67 8.05 21.46
CA GLN A 139 -4.72 8.88 22.66
C GLN A 139 -6.15 9.37 22.94
N LEU A 140 -6.88 9.83 21.93
CA LEU A 140 -8.27 10.23 22.06
C LEU A 140 -9.17 9.06 22.46
N LEU A 141 -9.07 7.93 21.76
CA LEU A 141 -9.88 6.76 22.04
C LEU A 141 -9.64 6.23 23.48
N GLN A 142 -8.38 6.16 23.91
CA GLN A 142 -8.01 5.73 25.26
C GLN A 142 -8.49 6.71 26.34
N ALA A 143 -8.36 8.02 26.09
CA ALA A 143 -8.86 9.05 27.00
C ALA A 143 -10.39 8.98 27.19
N HIS A 144 -11.11 8.49 26.17
CA HIS A 144 -12.57 8.33 26.19
C HIS A 144 -13.06 6.90 26.48
N GLY A 145 -12.22 6.09 27.12
CA GLY A 145 -12.64 4.82 27.70
C GLY A 145 -12.53 3.60 26.79
N ALA A 146 -11.79 3.67 25.67
CA ALA A 146 -11.55 2.50 24.84
C ALA A 146 -10.92 1.35 25.65
N THR A 147 -11.67 0.25 25.78
CA THR A 147 -11.27 -0.96 26.51
C THR A 147 -10.67 -2.04 25.61
N LEU A 148 -10.70 -1.84 24.29
CA LEU A 148 -10.14 -2.78 23.32
C LEU A 148 -8.64 -2.97 23.56
N ARG A 149 -8.25 -4.18 23.94
CA ARG A 149 -6.84 -4.55 24.08
C ARG A 149 -6.32 -5.00 22.74
N VAL A 150 -5.63 -4.10 22.05
CA VAL A 150 -4.91 -4.42 20.82
C VAL A 150 -3.53 -4.93 21.20
N THR A 151 -3.21 -6.17 20.84
CA THR A 151 -1.87 -6.74 21.00
C THR A 151 -1.12 -6.56 19.69
N THR A 152 0.04 -5.91 19.74
CA THR A 152 0.92 -5.70 18.59
C THR A 152 2.24 -6.43 18.79
N ASP A 153 2.80 -6.92 17.70
CA ASP A 153 4.16 -7.45 17.59
C ASP A 153 4.92 -6.79 16.42
N GLU A 154 6.15 -7.23 16.17
CA GLU A 154 7.00 -6.66 15.12
C GLU A 154 6.44 -6.82 13.69
N HIS A 155 5.57 -7.82 13.47
CA HIS A 155 4.97 -8.11 12.16
C HIS A 155 3.61 -7.43 11.97
N SER A 156 3.02 -6.91 13.05
CA SER A 156 1.65 -6.37 13.06
C SER A 156 1.44 -5.19 12.11
N PHE A 157 2.50 -4.44 11.81
CA PHE A 157 2.48 -3.28 10.90
C PHE A 157 3.15 -3.55 9.55
N GLU A 158 3.65 -4.77 9.32
CA GLU A 158 4.26 -5.13 8.04
C GLU A 158 3.19 -5.25 6.96
N PRO A 159 3.48 -4.81 5.71
CA PRO A 159 2.53 -4.97 4.61
C PRO A 159 2.25 -6.45 4.31
N GLY A 160 1.04 -6.90 4.65
CA GLY A 160 0.55 -8.26 4.37
C GLY A 160 -0.22 -8.39 3.06
N GLU A 161 -1.21 -9.29 3.05
CA GLU A 161 -2.11 -9.46 1.91
C GLU A 161 -2.95 -8.22 1.65
N ASN A 162 -3.24 -7.99 0.38
CA ASN A 162 -4.00 -6.83 -0.06
C ASN A 162 -5.51 -7.08 0.02
N LEU A 163 -6.05 -7.10 1.24
CA LEU A 163 -7.49 -7.28 1.48
C LEU A 163 -8.32 -6.15 0.90
N LYS A 164 -9.48 -6.50 0.34
CA LYS A 164 -10.49 -5.52 -0.09
C LYS A 164 -11.08 -4.81 1.13
N LEU A 165 -11.34 -3.52 1.01
CA LEU A 165 -12.15 -2.80 2.00
C LEU A 165 -13.64 -3.12 1.80
N SER A 166 -14.39 -3.23 2.90
CA SER A 166 -15.84 -3.25 2.85
C SER A 166 -16.40 -1.90 2.40
N SER A 167 -17.65 -1.87 1.93
CA SER A 167 -18.32 -0.63 1.50
C SER A 167 -18.34 0.44 2.61
N GLN A 168 -18.44 0.00 3.87
CA GLN A 168 -18.43 0.90 5.03
C GLN A 168 -17.03 1.48 5.28
N SER A 169 -15.99 0.63 5.27
CA SER A 169 -14.60 1.08 5.40
C SER A 169 -14.17 2.01 4.25
N LYS A 170 -14.65 1.76 3.04
CA LYS A 170 -14.47 2.66 1.89
C LYS A 170 -15.07 4.04 2.16
N PHE A 171 -16.29 4.07 2.68
CA PHE A 171 -16.97 5.31 3.02
C PHE A 171 -16.25 6.09 4.14
N VAL A 172 -15.71 5.39 5.15
CA VAL A 172 -14.87 6.02 6.20
C VAL A 172 -13.67 6.77 5.60
N LEU A 173 -12.96 6.16 4.65
CA LEU A 173 -11.82 6.81 4.00
C LEU A 173 -12.24 7.97 3.11
N GLU A 174 -13.39 7.87 2.45
CA GLU A 174 -13.94 8.95 1.65
C GLU A 174 -14.25 10.17 2.53
N LEU A 175 -14.89 9.95 3.68
CA LEU A 175 -15.18 11.00 4.66
C LEU A 175 -13.89 11.65 5.20
N ALA A 176 -12.89 10.83 5.55
CA ALA A 176 -11.58 11.32 5.98
C ALA A 176 -10.91 12.21 4.92
N LEU A 177 -11.00 11.84 3.65
CA LEU A 177 -10.48 12.64 2.53
C LEU A 177 -11.26 13.96 2.35
N GLN A 178 -12.59 13.90 2.47
CA GLN A 178 -13.44 15.09 2.34
C GLN A 178 -13.11 16.13 3.42
N VAL A 179 -12.95 15.72 4.68
CA VAL A 179 -12.61 16.67 5.77
C VAL A 179 -11.22 17.29 5.59
N VAL A 180 -10.22 16.49 5.18
CA VAL A 180 -8.87 17.01 4.88
C VAL A 180 -8.90 18.05 3.76
N ARG A 181 -9.70 17.81 2.71
CA ARG A 181 -9.87 18.77 1.61
C ARG A 181 -10.54 20.07 2.06
N LEU A 182 -11.58 19.98 2.88
CA LEU A 182 -12.28 21.15 3.42
C LEU A 182 -11.35 22.02 4.28
N GLN A 183 -10.40 21.40 4.97
CA GLN A 183 -9.41 22.09 5.79
C GLN A 183 -8.20 22.63 5.01
N GLY A 184 -8.08 22.30 3.72
CA GLY A 184 -6.91 22.64 2.93
C GLY A 184 -5.63 21.92 3.38
N LYS A 185 -5.74 20.85 4.18
CA LYS A 185 -4.60 20.03 4.60
C LYS A 185 -4.17 19.10 3.45
N LYS A 186 -2.89 18.72 3.46
CA LYS A 186 -2.29 17.90 2.39
C LYS A 186 -2.43 16.39 2.64
N SER A 187 -2.58 15.99 3.89
CA SER A 187 -2.50 14.60 4.32
C SER A 187 -3.55 14.24 5.37
N ILE A 188 -4.00 12.99 5.32
CA ILE A 188 -4.94 12.30 6.20
C ILE A 188 -4.12 11.67 7.33
N GLY A 189 -4.32 12.22 8.52
CA GLY A 189 -3.83 11.70 9.80
C GLY A 189 -4.77 10.66 10.41
N THR A 190 -4.38 10.07 11.53
CA THR A 190 -5.21 9.07 12.23
C THR A 190 -6.46 9.70 12.86
N GLU A 191 -6.40 10.97 13.23
CA GLU A 191 -7.53 11.80 13.67
C GLU A 191 -8.61 11.96 12.59
N HIS A 192 -8.20 12.10 11.33
CA HIS A 192 -9.13 12.22 10.20
C HIS A 192 -9.81 10.87 9.88
N LEU A 193 -9.06 9.76 10.03
CA LEU A 193 -9.61 8.41 9.93
C LEU A 193 -10.62 8.13 11.05
N LEU A 194 -10.28 8.51 12.28
CA LEU A 194 -11.19 8.41 13.43
C LEU A 194 -12.46 9.23 13.18
N TRP A 195 -12.33 10.45 12.64
CA TRP A 195 -13.48 11.27 12.28
C TRP A 195 -14.38 10.60 11.25
N GLY A 196 -13.80 10.04 10.18
CA GLY A 196 -14.56 9.28 9.18
C GLY A 196 -15.31 8.10 9.81
N LEU A 197 -14.67 7.39 10.74
CA LEU A 197 -15.27 6.26 11.46
C LEU A 197 -16.43 6.72 12.36
N MET A 198 -16.30 7.86 13.03
CA MET A 198 -17.37 8.44 13.82
C MET A 198 -18.54 8.90 12.95
N ARG A 199 -18.29 9.46 11.76
CA ARG A 199 -19.34 9.90 10.84
C ARG A 199 -20.08 8.76 10.16
N LEU A 200 -19.43 7.61 9.97
CA LEU A 200 -20.13 6.39 9.56
C LEU A 200 -21.25 6.07 10.55
N THR A 201 -21.05 6.29 11.85
CA THR A 201 -22.06 6.02 12.88
C THR A 201 -23.31 6.89 12.77
N ASP A 202 -23.18 8.13 12.24
CA ASP A 202 -24.32 9.03 12.02
C ASP A 202 -25.25 8.53 10.90
N THR A 203 -24.72 7.74 9.96
CA THR A 203 -25.51 7.19 8.83
C THR A 203 -26.31 5.93 9.20
N ASN A 204 -25.95 5.26 10.29
CA ASN A 204 -26.60 4.04 10.76
C ASN A 204 -26.56 3.97 12.29
N LYS A 205 -27.63 4.43 12.95
CA LYS A 205 -27.74 4.48 14.41
C LYS A 205 -27.54 3.11 15.10
N THR A 206 -27.88 2.02 14.43
CA THR A 206 -27.66 0.66 14.95
C THR A 206 -26.16 0.35 15.00
N PHE A 207 -25.44 0.68 13.94
CA PHE A 207 -23.99 0.53 13.87
C PHE A 207 -23.23 1.38 14.90
N GLN A 208 -23.71 2.62 15.16
CA GLN A 208 -23.19 3.49 16.23
C GLN A 208 -23.21 2.82 17.59
N THR A 209 -24.34 2.18 17.90
CA THR A 209 -24.62 1.53 19.19
C THR A 209 -23.78 0.26 19.33
N ASP A 210 -23.49 -0.45 18.24
CA ASP A 210 -22.82 -1.76 18.32
C ASP A 210 -21.29 -1.67 18.32
N LEU A 211 -20.67 -0.71 17.62
CA LEU A 211 -19.21 -0.67 17.49
C LEU A 211 -18.53 0.00 18.68
N PHE A 212 -18.78 1.29 18.90
CA PHE A 212 -18.06 2.07 19.91
C PHE A 212 -18.50 1.74 21.34
N GLN A 213 -19.79 1.47 21.55
CA GLN A 213 -20.30 1.06 22.86
C GLN A 213 -19.73 -0.30 23.29
N ARG A 214 -19.57 -1.25 22.35
CA ARG A 214 -18.94 -2.56 22.61
C ARG A 214 -17.53 -2.41 23.16
N TYR A 215 -16.82 -1.36 22.76
CA TYR A 215 -15.48 -1.05 23.23
C TYR A 215 -15.44 -0.04 24.38
N GLY A 216 -16.59 0.34 24.94
CA GLY A 216 -16.68 1.25 26.10
C GLY A 216 -16.38 2.72 25.79
N ILE A 217 -16.44 3.13 24.52
CA ILE A 217 -16.02 4.47 24.09
C ILE A 217 -17.18 5.46 24.25
N HIS A 218 -16.94 6.57 24.95
CA HIS A 218 -17.90 7.66 25.10
C HIS A 218 -17.91 8.58 23.87
N LEU A 219 -18.80 8.28 22.92
CA LEU A 219 -18.86 8.95 21.60
C LEU A 219 -19.06 10.47 21.63
N GLU A 220 -19.93 10.99 22.50
CA GLU A 220 -20.28 12.42 22.51
C GLU A 220 -19.08 13.28 22.95
N ALA A 221 -18.42 12.88 24.04
CA ALA A 221 -17.23 13.55 24.54
C ALA A 221 -16.05 13.42 23.56
N LEU A 222 -15.87 12.24 22.96
CA LEU A 222 -14.88 12.01 21.93
C LEU A 222 -15.11 12.92 20.71
N ASN A 223 -16.36 13.08 20.28
CA ASN A 223 -16.71 13.87 19.10
C ASN A 223 -16.37 15.35 19.31
N HIS A 224 -16.68 15.89 20.49
CA HIS A 224 -16.36 17.27 20.83
C HIS A 224 -14.85 17.54 20.76
N GLN A 225 -14.04 16.72 21.42
CA GLN A 225 -12.59 16.90 21.43
C GLN A 225 -11.96 16.67 20.06
N LEU A 226 -12.49 15.72 19.28
CA LEU A 226 -11.99 15.45 17.94
C LEU A 226 -12.23 16.64 17.00
N ILE A 227 -13.37 17.33 17.09
CA ILE A 227 -13.66 18.52 16.29
C ILE A 227 -12.68 19.67 16.59
N GLU A 228 -12.17 19.78 17.82
CA GLU A 228 -11.18 20.82 18.17
C GLU A 228 -9.79 20.56 17.55
N ILE A 229 -9.48 19.31 17.25
CA ILE A 229 -8.16 18.88 16.73
C ILE A 229 -8.09 19.00 15.21
N ILE A 230 -9.20 18.73 14.53
CA ILE A 230 -9.24 18.61 13.07
C ILE A 230 -9.53 19.97 12.47
#